data_AF-A0A927T2U1-F1
#
_entry.id   AF-A0A927T2U1-F1
#
_cell.length_a   1.000
_cell.length_b   1.000
_cell.length_c   1.000
_cell.angle_alpha   90.00
_cell.angle_beta   90.00
_cell.angle_gamma   90.00
#
_symmetry.space_group_name_H-M   'P 1'
#
loop_
_entity.id
_entity.type
_entity.pdbx_description
1 polymer ?
#
loop_
_entity_poly.entity_id
_entity_poly.type
_entity_poly.pdbx_seq_one_letter_code
_entity_poly.pdbx_strand_id
1 'polypeptide(L)'
;MSHNEVDKIDEDICETLLDIFLAVHSYYKHQVNDSFAKRKSGILVEVNKDYYNLTQKYYNSLCTEKLEILGLTSNNDSFNRIMRFDENRLNDMRSITYDKLKPYVIGYMISNEQYERAKEVLEMLEEKNEKIAVKSGLYFEIFERKQVPNTIINSGSKVQLNGEIFELYQADNLVDERKIDVCFGERMGYLIDQHIIERDEECEEESI
;
A
#
# COMPACT_ATOMS: atom_id res chain seq x y z
N MET A 1 -7.45 -19.39 -6.75
CA MET A 1 -7.29 -17.93 -6.93
C MET A 1 -8.55 -17.42 -7.58
N SER A 2 -9.43 -16.75 -6.82
CA SER A 2 -10.66 -16.15 -7.35
C SER A 2 -10.31 -14.85 -8.07
N HIS A 3 -11.00 -14.58 -9.19
CA HIS A 3 -10.82 -13.42 -10.07
C HIS A 3 -10.90 -12.01 -9.43
N ASN A 4 -11.12 -11.86 -8.12
CA ASN A 4 -11.33 -10.55 -7.49
C ASN A 4 -10.05 -9.84 -7.00
N GLU A 5 -8.95 -10.54 -6.73
CA GLU A 5 -7.74 -9.90 -6.18
C GLU A 5 -6.84 -9.30 -7.27
N VAL A 6 -6.84 -9.91 -8.46
CA VAL A 6 -6.04 -9.48 -9.62
C VAL A 6 -6.49 -8.11 -10.14
N ASP A 7 -7.75 -7.74 -9.93
CA ASP A 7 -8.30 -6.44 -10.36
C ASP A 7 -7.88 -5.30 -9.43
N LYS A 8 -7.64 -5.56 -8.13
CA LYS A 8 -7.36 -4.53 -7.13
C LYS A 8 -5.96 -3.92 -7.26
N ILE A 9 -4.96 -4.74 -7.56
CA ILE A 9 -3.59 -4.25 -7.81
C ILE A 9 -3.55 -3.47 -9.12
N ASP A 10 -4.27 -3.95 -10.14
CA ASP A 10 -4.37 -3.25 -11.42
C ASP A 10 -5.04 -1.87 -11.26
N GLU A 11 -6.10 -1.80 -10.46
CA GLU A 11 -6.78 -0.57 -10.05
C GLU A 11 -5.83 0.37 -9.29
N ASP A 12 -5.15 -0.11 -8.24
CA ASP A 12 -4.24 0.67 -7.40
C ASP A 12 -3.07 1.28 -8.20
N ILE A 13 -2.49 0.50 -9.13
CA ILE A 13 -1.45 0.99 -10.05
C ILE A 13 -2.01 2.12 -10.93
N CYS A 14 -3.19 1.93 -11.52
CA CYS A 14 -3.79 2.90 -12.42
C CYS A 14 -4.19 4.21 -11.71
N GLU A 15 -4.78 4.11 -10.52
CA GLU A 15 -5.15 5.27 -9.69
C GLU A 15 -3.90 6.06 -9.27
N THR A 16 -2.90 5.37 -8.74
CA THR A 16 -1.65 6.00 -8.29
C THR A 16 -1.00 6.79 -9.42
N LEU A 17 -0.95 6.23 -10.63
CA LEU A 17 -0.40 6.90 -11.80
C LEU A 17 -1.24 8.09 -12.25
N LEU A 18 -2.56 7.93 -12.30
CA LEU A 18 -3.48 9.00 -12.69
C LEU A 18 -3.41 10.20 -11.72
N ASP A 19 -3.41 9.93 -10.42
CA ASP A 19 -3.34 10.96 -9.38
C ASP A 19 -2.07 11.79 -9.46
N ILE A 20 -0.93 11.16 -9.74
CA ILE A 20 0.33 11.88 -9.89
C ILE A 20 0.34 12.76 -11.12
N PHE A 21 -0.15 12.24 -12.24
CA PHE A 21 -0.22 13.05 -13.45
C PHE A 21 -1.14 14.25 -13.24
N LEU A 22 -2.32 14.04 -12.64
CA LEU A 22 -3.24 15.12 -12.31
C LEU A 22 -2.61 16.12 -11.36
N ALA A 23 -1.91 15.67 -10.33
CA ALA A 23 -1.24 16.54 -9.36
C ALA A 23 -0.14 17.37 -10.03
N VAL A 24 0.73 16.75 -10.83
CA VAL A 24 1.85 17.42 -11.50
C VAL A 24 1.36 18.39 -12.58
N HIS A 25 0.40 17.97 -13.42
CA HIS A 25 -0.20 18.84 -14.44
C HIS A 25 -0.99 20.00 -13.82
N SER A 26 -1.77 19.72 -12.77
CA SER A 26 -2.48 20.77 -12.02
C SER A 26 -1.50 21.76 -11.41
N TYR A 27 -0.41 21.28 -10.80
CA TYR A 27 0.64 22.12 -10.24
C TYR A 27 1.29 23.01 -11.32
N TYR A 28 1.58 22.45 -12.50
CA TYR A 28 2.13 23.18 -13.63
C TYR A 28 1.15 24.23 -14.20
N LYS A 29 -0.11 23.84 -14.40
CA LYS A 29 -1.14 24.65 -15.08
C LYS A 29 -1.73 25.75 -14.18
N HIS A 30 -2.07 25.39 -12.94
CA HIS A 30 -2.80 26.29 -12.04
C HIS A 30 -1.89 27.15 -11.17
N GLN A 31 -0.58 27.15 -11.44
CA GLN A 31 0.39 28.06 -10.85
C GLN A 31 0.08 28.35 -9.38
N VAL A 32 0.34 27.41 -8.47
CA VAL A 32 0.56 27.76 -7.06
C VAL A 32 -0.60 28.60 -6.47
N ASN A 33 -1.87 28.24 -6.73
CA ASN A 33 -3.00 28.64 -5.88
C ASN A 33 -3.49 27.50 -4.97
N ASP A 34 -3.00 26.28 -5.19
CA ASP A 34 -3.23 25.16 -4.29
C ASP A 34 -2.28 25.24 -3.07
N SER A 35 -2.84 25.70 -1.95
CA SER A 35 -2.13 25.84 -0.67
C SER A 35 -1.74 24.51 -0.02
N PHE A 36 -2.30 23.38 -0.45
CA PHE A 36 -1.91 22.04 0.00
C PHE A 36 -0.64 21.60 -0.72
N ALA A 37 -0.58 21.76 -2.05
CA ALA A 37 0.60 21.41 -2.84
C ALA A 37 1.83 22.23 -2.44
N LYS A 38 1.69 23.55 -2.19
CA LYS A 38 2.78 24.42 -1.68
C LYS A 38 3.39 23.94 -0.37
N ARG A 39 2.53 23.48 0.55
CA ARG A 39 2.95 23.00 1.87
C ARG A 39 3.72 21.69 1.76
N LYS A 40 3.25 20.77 0.91
CA LYS A 40 3.92 19.49 0.68
C LYS A 40 5.28 19.64 -0.01
N SER A 41 5.45 20.68 -0.84
CA SER A 41 6.68 20.96 -1.58
C SER A 41 7.67 21.93 -0.89
N GLY A 42 7.32 22.47 0.28
CA GLY A 42 8.16 23.42 1.02
C GLY A 42 8.34 24.80 0.36
N ILE A 43 7.42 25.21 -0.53
CA ILE A 43 7.53 26.48 -1.29
C ILE A 43 6.71 27.56 -0.57
N LEU A 44 7.41 28.46 0.14
CA LEU A 44 6.81 29.47 1.03
C LEU A 44 6.63 30.86 0.40
N VAL A 45 7.11 31.12 -0.82
CA VAL A 45 7.06 32.45 -1.45
C VAL A 45 6.80 32.32 -2.95
N GLU A 46 6.10 33.30 -3.55
CA GLU A 46 6.00 33.43 -5.01
C GLU A 46 7.39 33.69 -5.59
N VAL A 47 7.93 32.73 -6.35
CA VAL A 47 9.23 32.85 -7.00
C VAL A 47 9.08 32.74 -8.51
N ASN A 48 9.34 33.87 -9.18
CA ASN A 48 10.00 34.06 -10.47
C ASN A 48 10.10 32.85 -11.44
N LYS A 49 9.34 32.92 -12.55
CA LYS A 49 9.54 32.44 -13.95
C LYS A 49 10.08 31.03 -14.27
N ASP A 50 10.58 30.23 -13.34
CA ASP A 50 11.15 28.91 -13.61
C ASP A 50 10.21 27.76 -13.18
N TYR A 51 9.01 27.79 -13.74
CA TYR A 51 7.91 26.88 -13.39
C TYR A 51 8.22 25.42 -13.68
N TYR A 52 9.03 25.16 -14.70
CA TYR A 52 9.46 23.81 -15.05
C TYR A 52 10.27 23.18 -13.92
N ASN A 53 11.27 23.91 -13.40
CA ASN A 53 12.11 23.43 -12.31
C ASN A 53 11.35 23.32 -10.99
N LEU A 54 10.37 24.20 -10.72
CA LEU A 54 9.51 24.09 -9.55
C LEU A 54 8.57 22.87 -9.62
N THR A 55 8.00 22.61 -10.80
CA THR A 55 7.15 21.44 -11.03
C THR A 55 7.95 20.14 -10.92
N GLN A 56 9.19 20.15 -11.41
CA GLN A 56 10.08 19.02 -11.25
C GLN A 56 10.43 18.76 -9.78
N LYS A 57 10.70 19.80 -8.98
CA LYS A 57 10.91 19.65 -7.54
C LYS A 57 9.66 19.08 -6.84
N TYR A 58 8.47 19.51 -7.25
CA TYR A 58 7.22 18.96 -6.74
C TYR A 58 7.06 17.48 -7.10
N TYR A 59 7.26 17.11 -8.37
CA TYR A 59 7.27 15.71 -8.79
C TYR A 59 8.27 14.88 -7.97
N ASN A 60 9.50 15.37 -7.79
CA ASN A 60 10.51 14.68 -6.99
C ASN A 60 10.09 14.51 -5.52
N SER A 61 9.29 15.43 -4.97
CA SER A 61 8.73 15.29 -3.61
C SER A 61 7.62 14.24 -3.51
N LEU A 62 7.05 13.82 -4.64
CA LEU A 62 6.05 12.76 -4.73
C LEU A 62 6.68 11.38 -4.93
N CYS A 63 7.95 11.30 -5.37
CA CYS A 63 8.74 10.07 -5.56
C CYS A 63 8.91 9.26 -4.26
N THR A 64 7.86 8.52 -3.91
CA THR A 64 7.82 7.56 -2.80
C THR A 64 8.31 6.19 -3.26
N GLU A 65 8.57 5.28 -2.30
CA GLU A 65 8.93 3.88 -2.56
C GLU A 65 7.94 3.19 -3.53
N LYS A 66 6.64 3.48 -3.40
CA LYS A 66 5.59 2.97 -4.30
C LYS A 66 5.79 3.41 -5.76
N LEU A 67 6.31 4.60 -6.01
CA LEU A 67 6.59 5.08 -7.37
C LEU A 67 7.90 4.57 -7.92
N GLU A 68 8.88 4.32 -7.05
CA GLU A 68 10.09 3.63 -7.45
C GLU A 68 9.79 2.21 -7.94
N ILE A 69 8.84 1.50 -7.30
CA ILE A 69 8.31 0.21 -7.78
C ILE A 69 7.71 0.35 -9.19
N LEU A 70 6.99 1.44 -9.47
CA LEU A 70 6.44 1.76 -10.78
C LEU A 70 7.49 2.27 -11.79
N GLY A 71 8.75 2.41 -11.37
CA GLY A 71 9.85 2.94 -12.18
C GLY A 71 9.73 4.43 -12.49
N LEU A 72 8.91 5.17 -11.72
CA LEU A 72 8.82 6.62 -11.72
C LEU A 72 9.71 7.17 -10.60
N THR A 73 10.94 7.50 -10.97
CA THR A 73 11.96 7.98 -10.03
C THR A 73 12.16 9.49 -10.18
N SER A 74 12.96 10.10 -9.30
CA SER A 74 13.30 11.53 -9.32
C SER A 74 14.19 11.96 -10.51
N ASN A 75 14.27 11.14 -11.56
CA ASN A 75 15.05 11.40 -12.76
C ASN A 75 14.29 12.26 -13.80
N ASN A 76 15.04 12.90 -14.70
CA ASN A 76 14.48 13.77 -15.75
C ASN A 76 13.56 13.00 -16.71
N ASP A 77 13.85 11.75 -17.01
CA ASP A 77 13.09 10.99 -18.00
C ASP A 77 11.67 10.71 -17.54
N SER A 78 11.49 10.34 -16.26
CA SER A 78 10.18 10.12 -15.65
C SER A 78 9.37 11.40 -15.63
N PHE A 79 10.00 12.51 -15.22
CA PHE A 79 9.36 13.82 -15.24
C PHE A 79 8.94 14.26 -16.66
N ASN A 80 9.83 14.09 -17.64
CA ASN A 80 9.57 14.43 -19.04
C ASN A 80 8.41 13.61 -19.63
N ARG A 81 8.27 12.33 -19.25
CA ARG A 81 7.13 11.50 -19.68
C ARG A 81 5.81 12.07 -19.15
N ILE A 82 5.76 12.45 -17.88
CA ILE A 82 4.57 13.06 -17.27
C ILE A 82 4.19 14.34 -18.00
N MET A 83 5.15 15.24 -18.22
CA MET A 83 4.92 16.54 -18.85
C MET A 83 4.53 16.47 -20.34
N ARG A 84 4.90 15.40 -21.05
CA ARG A 84 4.55 15.19 -22.47
C ARG A 84 3.15 14.60 -22.67
N PHE A 85 2.49 14.20 -21.59
CA PHE A 85 1.17 13.59 -21.67
C PHE A 85 0.11 14.61 -22.07
N ASP A 86 -0.80 14.22 -22.96
CA ASP A 86 -1.86 15.09 -23.48
C ASP A 86 -2.91 15.36 -22.41
N GLU A 87 -3.02 16.63 -22.01
CA GLU A 87 -3.93 17.07 -20.95
C GLU A 87 -5.41 16.80 -21.30
N ASN A 88 -5.78 16.86 -22.58
CA ASN A 88 -7.16 16.59 -22.98
C ASN A 88 -7.54 15.14 -22.70
N ARG A 89 -6.61 14.22 -22.95
CA ARG A 89 -6.79 12.79 -22.64
C ARG A 89 -6.83 12.53 -21.14
N LEU A 90 -6.07 13.29 -20.35
CA LEU A 90 -6.05 13.16 -18.89
C LEU A 90 -7.42 13.46 -18.27
N ASN A 91 -8.13 14.45 -18.80
CA ASN A 91 -9.48 14.80 -18.34
C ASN A 91 -10.51 13.73 -18.74
N ASP A 92 -10.39 13.17 -19.94
CA ASP A 92 -11.27 12.08 -20.40
C ASP A 92 -11.10 10.82 -19.53
N MET A 93 -9.87 10.56 -19.06
CA MET A 93 -9.52 9.42 -18.22
C MET A 93 -10.21 9.41 -16.84
N ARG A 94 -10.72 10.55 -16.36
CA ARG A 94 -11.49 10.63 -15.10
C ARG A 94 -12.88 9.99 -15.18
N SER A 95 -13.36 9.69 -16.39
CA SER A 95 -14.74 9.28 -16.64
C SER A 95 -14.89 7.86 -17.20
N ILE A 96 -13.77 7.13 -17.35
CA ILE A 96 -13.74 5.79 -17.95
C ILE A 96 -13.43 4.71 -16.90
N THR A 97 -13.88 3.49 -17.17
CA THR A 97 -13.66 2.32 -16.32
C THR A 97 -12.19 1.85 -16.34
N TYR A 98 -11.71 1.18 -15.30
CA TYR A 98 -10.31 0.73 -15.18
C TYR A 98 -9.84 -0.16 -16.34
N ASP A 99 -10.69 -1.08 -16.83
CA ASP A 99 -10.39 -1.89 -18.02
C ASP A 99 -10.03 -1.05 -19.24
N LYS A 100 -10.64 0.14 -19.35
CA LYS A 100 -10.35 1.09 -20.41
C LYS A 100 -9.19 2.01 -20.05
N LEU A 101 -8.92 2.26 -18.78
CA LEU A 101 -7.84 3.12 -18.29
C LEU A 101 -6.47 2.44 -18.43
N LYS A 102 -6.40 1.16 -18.08
CA LYS A 102 -5.19 0.33 -18.08
C LYS A 102 -4.35 0.43 -19.37
N PRO A 103 -4.89 0.28 -20.60
CA PRO A 103 -4.10 0.42 -21.82
C PRO A 103 -3.67 1.87 -22.15
N TYR A 104 -4.18 2.89 -21.46
CA TYR A 104 -3.68 4.27 -21.60
C TYR A 104 -2.57 4.53 -20.59
N VAL A 105 -2.70 4.00 -19.39
CA VAL A 105 -1.65 4.06 -18.36
C VAL A 105 -0.42 3.27 -18.84
N ILE A 106 -0.65 2.04 -19.30
CA ILE A 106 0.36 1.15 -19.89
C ILE A 106 0.61 1.59 -21.33
N GLY A 107 1.81 2.11 -21.60
CA GLY A 107 2.24 2.51 -22.95
C GLY A 107 2.46 4.02 -23.10
N TYR A 108 1.77 4.85 -22.32
CA TYR A 108 2.04 6.29 -22.27
C TYR A 108 2.70 6.73 -20.97
N MET A 109 2.35 6.12 -19.82
CA MET A 109 2.89 6.53 -18.52
C MET A 109 4.07 5.67 -18.11
N ILE A 110 3.91 4.35 -18.18
CA ILE A 110 4.95 3.36 -17.91
C ILE A 110 4.99 2.32 -19.03
N SER A 111 6.12 1.63 -19.20
CA SER A 111 6.20 0.52 -20.15
C SER A 111 5.46 -0.71 -19.61
N ASN A 112 5.08 -1.63 -20.51
CA ASN A 112 4.47 -2.90 -20.08
C ASN A 112 5.41 -3.68 -19.15
N GLU A 113 6.71 -3.65 -19.42
CA GLU A 113 7.72 -4.29 -18.57
C GLU A 113 7.84 -3.64 -17.19
N GLN A 114 7.61 -2.32 -17.07
CA GLN A 114 7.55 -1.64 -15.77
C GLN A 114 6.26 -2.02 -15.03
N TYR A 115 5.15 -2.10 -15.75
CA TYR A 115 3.86 -2.49 -15.20
C TYR A 115 3.87 -3.91 -14.64
N GLU A 116 4.30 -4.90 -15.43
CA GLU A 116 4.33 -6.30 -14.96
C GLU A 116 5.28 -6.47 -13.77
N ARG A 117 6.44 -5.80 -13.77
CA ARG A 117 7.35 -5.80 -12.62
C ARG A 117 6.74 -5.16 -11.38
N ALA A 118 6.05 -4.03 -11.54
CA ALA A 118 5.38 -3.38 -10.41
C ALA A 118 4.27 -4.27 -9.85
N LYS A 119 3.51 -4.93 -10.73
CA LYS A 119 2.48 -5.90 -10.36
C LYS A 119 3.05 -7.05 -9.56
N GLU A 120 4.10 -7.72 -10.04
CA GLU A 120 4.78 -8.81 -9.33
C GLU A 120 5.25 -8.37 -7.93
N VAL A 121 5.86 -7.18 -7.82
CA VAL A 121 6.35 -6.67 -6.53
C VAL A 121 5.20 -6.35 -5.57
N LEU A 122 4.13 -5.72 -6.06
CA LEU A 122 2.97 -5.39 -5.23
C LEU A 122 2.20 -6.65 -4.80
N GLU A 123 2.07 -7.65 -5.67
CA GLU A 123 1.54 -8.97 -5.34
C GLU A 123 2.36 -9.62 -4.22
N MET A 124 3.69 -9.63 -4.35
CA MET A 124 4.58 -10.16 -3.31
C MET A 124 4.50 -9.40 -1.98
N LEU A 125 4.27 -8.08 -2.02
CA LEU A 125 4.10 -7.27 -0.82
C LEU A 125 2.75 -7.52 -0.14
N GLU A 126 1.67 -7.67 -0.92
CA GLU A 126 0.38 -8.12 -0.39
C GLU A 126 0.51 -9.51 0.23
N GLU A 127 1.13 -10.46 -0.46
CA GLU A 127 1.37 -11.83 0.04
C GLU A 127 2.26 -11.85 1.31
N LYS A 128 3.30 -11.02 1.39
CA LYS A 128 4.11 -10.89 2.60
C LYS A 128 3.30 -10.31 3.77
N ASN A 129 2.41 -9.38 3.48
CA ASN A 129 1.51 -8.79 4.48
C ASN A 129 0.34 -9.73 4.87
N GLU A 130 0.21 -10.91 4.24
CA GLU A 130 -0.77 -11.91 4.66
C GLU A 130 -0.29 -12.79 5.81
N LYS A 131 0.99 -12.83 6.17
CA LYS A 131 1.40 -13.68 7.31
C LYS A 131 1.02 -13.01 8.62
N ILE A 132 0.18 -13.68 9.40
CA ILE A 132 -0.29 -13.22 10.70
C ILE A 132 0.02 -14.25 11.78
N ALA A 133 0.25 -13.79 13.01
CA ALA A 133 0.33 -14.66 14.16
C ALA A 133 -1.08 -14.93 14.67
N VAL A 134 -1.46 -16.21 14.83
CA VAL A 134 -2.77 -16.59 15.36
C VAL A 134 -2.60 -17.24 16.71
N LYS A 135 -3.25 -16.67 17.72
CA LYS A 135 -3.27 -17.15 19.10
C LYS A 135 -4.30 -18.26 19.29
N SER A 136 -3.92 -19.28 20.05
CA SER A 136 -4.81 -20.26 20.69
C SER A 136 -4.30 -20.53 22.12
N GLY A 137 -5.10 -20.15 23.12
CA GLY A 137 -4.65 -20.16 24.52
C GLY A 137 -3.37 -19.32 24.75
N LEU A 138 -2.31 -19.96 25.22
CA LEU A 138 -1.00 -19.33 25.52
C LEU A 138 0.00 -19.41 24.36
N TYR A 139 -0.38 -20.05 23.25
CA TYR A 139 0.49 -20.31 22.11
C TYR A 139 0.03 -19.55 20.88
N PHE A 140 0.96 -19.37 19.93
CA PHE A 140 0.67 -18.89 18.60
C PHE A 140 1.46 -19.67 17.54
N GLU A 141 1.05 -19.49 16.28
CA GLU A 141 1.78 -19.92 15.10
C GLU A 141 1.51 -18.92 13.95
N ILE A 142 2.39 -18.89 12.96
CA ILE A 142 2.28 -18.03 11.78
C ILE A 142 1.47 -18.73 10.68
N PHE A 143 0.44 -18.04 10.21
CA PHE A 143 -0.42 -18.51 9.13
C PHE A 143 -0.54 -17.46 8.04
N GLU A 144 -0.83 -17.89 6.82
CA GLU A 144 -1.33 -16.98 5.78
C GLU A 144 -2.75 -16.55 6.13
N ARG A 145 -3.05 -15.26 6.03
CA ARG A 145 -4.31 -14.63 6.49
C ARG A 145 -5.53 -15.32 5.89
N LYS A 146 -5.44 -15.73 4.63
CA LYS A 146 -6.48 -16.47 3.89
C LYS A 146 -6.80 -17.85 4.46
N GLN A 147 -5.88 -18.47 5.20
CA GLN A 147 -6.12 -19.76 5.88
C GLN A 147 -6.96 -19.57 7.13
N VAL A 148 -6.97 -18.37 7.70
CA VAL A 148 -7.55 -18.11 9.02
C VAL A 148 -8.95 -17.52 8.86
N PRO A 149 -9.96 -17.99 9.62
CA PRO A 149 -11.31 -17.46 9.54
C PRO A 149 -11.37 -15.92 9.66
N ASN A 150 -12.24 -15.26 8.89
CA ASN A 150 -12.39 -13.79 8.95
C ASN A 150 -12.97 -13.27 10.28
N THR A 151 -13.37 -14.17 11.17
CA THR A 151 -13.93 -13.88 12.49
C THR A 151 -12.86 -13.64 13.57
N ILE A 152 -11.58 -13.84 13.26
CA ILE A 152 -10.50 -13.45 14.17
C ILE A 152 -10.29 -11.93 14.14
N ILE A 153 -9.99 -11.37 15.30
CA ILE A 153 -9.74 -9.94 15.49
C ILE A 153 -8.27 -9.70 15.82
N ASN A 154 -7.72 -8.56 15.40
CA ASN A 154 -6.40 -8.14 15.84
C ASN A 154 -6.45 -7.89 17.36
N SER A 155 -5.52 -8.46 18.11
CA SER A 155 -5.46 -8.32 19.56
C SER A 155 -4.78 -7.02 20.00
N GLY A 156 -4.28 -6.21 19.06
CA GLY A 156 -3.46 -5.01 19.31
C GLY A 156 -2.02 -5.31 19.73
N SER A 157 -1.68 -6.59 19.90
CA SER A 157 -0.35 -7.02 20.31
C SER A 157 0.48 -7.48 19.10
N LYS A 158 1.80 -7.43 19.23
CA LYS A 158 2.74 -7.90 18.20
C LYS A 158 3.73 -8.90 18.77
N VAL A 159 4.07 -9.90 17.96
CA VAL A 159 5.05 -10.93 18.29
C VAL A 159 6.21 -10.92 17.30
N GLN A 160 7.41 -11.28 17.77
CA GLN A 160 8.60 -11.40 16.95
C GLN A 160 9.05 -12.87 16.87
N LEU A 161 9.18 -13.38 15.65
CA LEU A 161 9.69 -14.72 15.40
C LEU A 161 10.75 -14.68 14.30
N ASN A 162 11.93 -15.26 14.57
CA ASN A 162 13.06 -15.29 13.64
C ASN A 162 13.48 -13.91 13.08
N GLY A 163 13.27 -12.84 13.85
CA GLY A 163 13.60 -11.47 13.46
C GLY A 163 12.49 -10.73 12.71
N GLU A 164 11.41 -11.40 12.31
CA GLU A 164 10.22 -10.80 11.67
C GLU A 164 9.14 -10.48 12.72
N ILE A 165 8.41 -9.38 12.53
CA ILE A 165 7.34 -8.91 13.42
C ILE A 165 5.99 -9.23 12.78
N PHE A 166 5.09 -9.80 13.58
CA PHE A 166 3.75 -10.18 13.16
C PHE A 166 2.70 -9.59 14.10
N GLU A 167 1.62 -9.08 13.52
CA GLU A 167 0.40 -8.73 14.25
C GLU A 167 -0.24 -10.00 14.82
N LEU A 168 -0.62 -9.96 16.10
CA LEU A 168 -1.24 -11.09 16.80
C LEU A 168 -2.77 -10.99 16.67
N TYR A 169 -3.37 -12.06 16.19
CA TYR A 169 -4.82 -12.20 16.05
C TYR A 169 -5.34 -13.27 16.99
N GLN A 170 -6.55 -13.04 17.52
CA GLN A 170 -7.23 -13.98 18.40
C GLN A 170 -8.70 -14.12 18.01
N ALA A 171 -9.31 -15.22 18.44
CA ALA A 171 -10.76 -15.37 18.34
C ALA A 171 -11.45 -14.38 19.29
N ASP A 172 -12.57 -13.80 18.86
CA ASP A 172 -13.44 -12.96 19.69
C ASP A 172 -14.43 -13.80 20.52
N ASN A 173 -14.58 -15.09 20.19
CA ASN A 173 -15.52 -16.00 20.83
C ASN A 173 -15.03 -17.46 20.81
N LEU A 174 -15.59 -18.28 21.72
CA LEU A 174 -15.25 -19.71 21.89
C LEU A 174 -15.54 -20.58 20.67
N VAL A 175 -16.47 -20.19 19.79
CA VAL A 175 -16.79 -20.97 18.58
C VAL A 175 -15.66 -20.84 17.58
N ASP A 176 -15.11 -19.64 17.42
CA ASP A 176 -13.99 -19.39 16.53
C ASP A 176 -12.67 -19.89 17.11
N GLU A 177 -12.48 -19.84 18.43
CA GLU A 177 -11.34 -20.47 19.10
C GLU A 177 -11.31 -21.98 18.84
N ARG A 178 -12.46 -22.67 18.92
CA ARG A 178 -12.57 -24.09 18.56
C ARG A 178 -12.27 -24.36 17.08
N LYS A 179 -12.61 -23.45 16.17
CA LYS A 179 -12.25 -23.61 14.75
C LYS A 179 -10.74 -23.48 14.57
N ILE A 180 -10.10 -22.54 15.25
CA ILE A 180 -8.64 -22.40 15.23
C ILE A 180 -8.01 -23.68 15.78
N ASP A 181 -8.48 -24.18 16.92
CA ASP A 181 -7.95 -25.40 17.55
C ASP A 181 -8.14 -26.64 16.66
N VAL A 182 -9.33 -26.81 16.06
CA VAL A 182 -9.59 -27.93 15.13
C VAL A 182 -8.76 -27.84 13.85
N CYS A 183 -8.57 -26.64 13.30
CA CYS A 183 -7.84 -26.46 12.04
C CYS A 183 -6.31 -26.43 12.24
N PHE A 184 -5.86 -25.97 13.41
CA PHE A 184 -4.47 -25.53 13.60
C PHE A 184 -3.87 -25.87 14.96
N GLY A 185 -4.62 -26.48 15.89
CA GLY A 185 -4.15 -26.78 17.25
C GLY A 185 -2.87 -27.62 17.28
N GLU A 186 -2.75 -28.60 16.37
CA GLU A 186 -1.53 -29.42 16.24
C GLU A 186 -0.31 -28.65 15.70
N ARG A 187 -0.53 -27.48 15.10
CA ARG A 187 0.52 -26.61 14.54
C ARG A 187 0.97 -25.52 15.51
N MET A 188 0.26 -25.32 16.63
CA MET A 188 0.63 -24.30 17.61
C MET A 188 1.97 -24.66 18.27
N GLY A 189 2.97 -23.79 18.13
CA GLY A 189 4.35 -24.13 18.50
C GLY A 189 5.06 -23.11 19.36
N TYR A 190 4.64 -21.84 19.33
CA TYR A 190 5.39 -20.75 19.96
C TYR A 190 4.65 -20.19 21.17
N LEU A 191 5.34 -20.07 22.30
CA LEU A 191 4.76 -19.49 23.52
C LEU A 191 4.72 -17.97 23.38
N ILE A 192 3.55 -17.35 23.52
CA ILE A 192 3.37 -15.90 23.27
C ILE A 192 4.31 -15.06 24.14
N ASP A 193 4.42 -15.39 25.43
CA ASP A 193 5.25 -14.64 26.38
C ASP A 193 6.74 -14.59 26.02
N GLN A 194 7.24 -15.53 25.22
CA GLN A 194 8.64 -15.56 24.79
C GLN A 194 8.90 -14.70 23.55
N HIS A 195 7.83 -14.26 22.88
CA HIS A 195 7.90 -13.62 21.57
C HIS A 195 7.13 -12.29 21.50
N ILE A 196 6.29 -11.97 22.48
CA ILE A 196 5.53 -10.71 22.49
C ILE A 196 6.47 -9.52 22.72
N ILE A 197 6.36 -8.52 21.85
CA ILE A 197 7.22 -7.33 21.86
C ILE A 197 6.43 -6.06 22.14
N GLU A 198 5.13 -6.06 21.87
CA GLU A 198 4.19 -4.99 22.23
C GLU A 198 2.91 -5.65 22.77
N ARG A 199 2.51 -5.28 23.99
CA ARG A 199 1.23 -5.65 24.61
C ARG A 199 0.34 -4.42 24.61
N ASP A 200 -0.91 -4.57 24.23
CA ASP A 200 -1.92 -3.55 24.56
C ASP A 200 -2.05 -3.47 26.09
N GLU A 201 -1.89 -2.27 26.64
CA GLU A 201 -1.88 -2.00 28.09
C GLU A 201 -3.28 -2.15 28.75
N GLU A 202 -4.33 -2.52 28.00
CA GLU A 202 -5.73 -2.49 28.48
C GLU A 202 -6.31 -3.84 28.95
N CYS A 203 -5.53 -4.92 29.08
CA CYS A 203 -6.08 -6.25 29.43
C CYS A 203 -5.42 -6.95 30.64
N GLU A 204 -4.88 -6.21 31.61
CA GLU A 204 -4.50 -6.77 32.92
C GLU A 204 -5.14 -6.02 34.09
N GLU A 205 -6.47 -6.04 34.18
CA GLU A 205 -7.15 -6.02 35.48
C GLU A 205 -8.27 -7.08 35.47
N GLU A 206 -7.97 -8.27 35.99
CA GLU A 206 -8.78 -8.98 36.98
C GLU A 206 -8.33 -10.43 37.11
N SER A 207 -7.51 -10.71 38.13
CA SER A 207 -7.80 -11.79 39.09
C SER A 207 -6.75 -11.77 40.20
N ILE A 208 -7.16 -11.21 41.35
CA ILE A 208 -6.54 -11.43 42.67
C ILE A 208 -6.93 -12.81 43.17
#